data_AF-A0AAU4JWE9-F1
#
_entry.id   AF-A0AAU4JWE9-F1
#
_cell.length_a   1.000
_cell.length_b   1.000
_cell.length_c   1.000
_cell.angle_alpha   90.00
_cell.angle_beta   90.00
_cell.angle_gamma   90.00
#
_symmetry.space_group_name_H-M   'P 1'
#
loop_
_entity.id
_entity.type
_entity.pdbx_description
1 polymer ?
#
loop_
_entity_poly.entity_id
_entity_poly.type
_entity_poly.pdbx_seq_one_letter_code
_entity_poly.pdbx_strand_id
1 'polypeptide(L)' 'MRPIKFRVIRQLDWITYDGWVWLDGYEINDRGDAVARRSIFVMKAGLRSAPAPVVVGQPGRKRAPSRRVTA' A
#
# COMPACT_ATOMS: atom_id res chain seq x y z
N MET A 1 5.43 -11.80 19.75
CA MET A 1 5.67 -11.66 18.30
C MET A 1 5.84 -10.18 17.95
N ARG A 2 6.75 -9.83 17.04
CA ARG A 2 6.91 -8.45 16.55
C ARG A 2 6.23 -8.32 15.18
N PRO A 3 5.33 -7.35 14.97
CA PRO A 3 4.75 -7.13 13.65
C PRO A 3 5.81 -6.61 12.68
N ILE A 4 5.64 -6.92 11.39
CA ILE A 4 6.46 -6.36 10.30
C ILE A 4 5.66 -5.28 9.57
N LYS A 5 6.35 -4.27 9.01
CA LYS A 5 5.76 -3.35 8.05
C LYS A 5 5.93 -3.92 6.65
N PHE A 6 4.84 -4.02 5.91
CA PHE A 6 4.84 -4.60 4.57
C PHE A 6 4.19 -3.64 3.57
N ARG A 7 4.93 -3.27 2.53
CA ARG A 7 4.44 -2.43 1.44
C ARG A 7 4.05 -3.32 0.27
N VAL A 8 2.75 -3.41 0.02
CA VAL A 8 2.17 -4.19 -1.09
C VAL A 8 2.55 -3.55 -2.42
N ILE A 9 3.01 -4.36 -3.38
CA ILE A 9 3.22 -3.94 -4.78
C ILE A 9 2.29 -4.66 -5.75
N ARG A 10 1.88 -5.89 -5.41
CA ARG A 10 0.98 -6.69 -6.22
C ARG A 10 0.19 -7.67 -5.35
N GLN A 11 -1.10 -7.81 -5.62
CA GLN A 11 -1.88 -8.96 -5.17
C GLN A 11 -1.82 -10.04 -6.27
N LEU A 12 -1.60 -11.30 -5.88
CA LEU A 12 -1.58 -12.42 -6.84
C LEU A 12 -2.99 -13.00 -7.00
N ASP A 13 -3.38 -13.29 -8.24
CA ASP A 13 -4.71 -13.83 -8.58
C ASP A 13 -4.77 -15.36 -8.44
N TRP A 14 -4.03 -15.93 -7.49
CA TRP A 14 -4.03 -17.37 -7.24
C TRP A 14 -5.33 -17.79 -6.54
N ILE A 15 -5.75 -19.04 -6.77
CA ILE A 15 -6.90 -19.63 -6.06
C ILE A 15 -6.59 -19.64 -4.56
N THR A 16 -7.51 -19.12 -3.76
CA THR A 16 -7.37 -18.97 -2.31
C THR A 16 -8.68 -19.31 -1.59
N TYR A 17 -8.61 -19.48 -0.27
CA TYR A 17 -9.80 -19.60 0.57
C TYR A 17 -10.47 -18.24 0.77
N ASP A 18 -11.76 -18.24 1.14
CA ASP A 18 -12.50 -17.00 1.39
C ASP A 18 -11.79 -16.09 2.40
N GLY A 19 -11.64 -14.81 2.04
CA GLY A 19 -10.94 -13.81 2.85
C GLY A 19 -9.41 -13.91 2.91
N TRP A 20 -8.80 -14.95 2.30
CA TRP A 20 -7.36 -15.10 2.19
C TRP A 20 -6.82 -14.54 0.88
N VAL A 21 -5.61 -13.99 0.92
CA VAL A 21 -4.98 -13.39 -0.26
C VAL A 21 -3.48 -13.66 -0.28
N TRP A 22 -2.93 -13.75 -1.48
CA TRP A 22 -1.49 -13.71 -1.73
C TRP A 22 -1.06 -12.28 -2.05
N LEU A 23 -0.09 -11.76 -1.29
CA LEU A 23 0.48 -10.43 -1.51
C LEU A 23 1.98 -10.54 -1.76
N ASP A 24 2.46 -9.83 -2.77
CA ASP A 24 3.88 -9.62 -3.06
C ASP A 24 4.21 -8.16 -2.72
N GLY A 25 5.39 -7.93 -2.16
CA GLY A 25 5.76 -6.65 -1.59
C GLY A 25 7.08 -6.63 -0.87
N TYR A 26 7.38 -5.50 -0.25
CA TYR A 26 8.62 -5.27 0.48
C TYR A 26 8.38 -5.22 1.99
N GLU A 27 9.24 -5.89 2.76
CA GLU A 27 9.39 -5.59 4.18
C GLU A 27 10.09 -4.24 4.33
N ILE A 28 9.54 -3.40 5.20
CA ILE A 28 10.01 -2.04 5.46
C ILE A 28 10.60 -1.96 6.86
N ASN A 29 11.82 -1.44 6.97
CA ASN A 29 12.48 -1.21 8.26
C ASN A 29 11.91 0.03 8.99
N ASP A 30 12.53 0.42 10.11
CA ASP A 30 12.12 1.60 10.87
C ASP A 30 12.50 2.94 10.24
N ARG A 31 13.43 2.92 9.28
CA ARG A 31 13.83 4.09 8.49
C ARG A 31 12.96 4.30 7.26
N GLY A 32 12.12 3.33 6.90
CA GLY A 32 11.28 3.37 5.70
C GLY A 32 11.88 2.69 4.47
N ASP A 33 13.04 2.03 4.60
CA ASP A 33 13.70 1.36 3.49
C ASP A 33 13.15 -0.05 3.28
N ALA A 34 13.10 -0.46 2.01
CA ALA A 34 12.82 -1.85 1.63
C ALA A 34 14.04 -2.73 1.94
N VAL A 35 13.89 -3.68 2.86
CA VAL A 35 14.98 -4.58 3.27
C VAL A 35 14.89 -5.97 2.66
N ALA A 36 13.70 -6.42 2.27
CA ALA A 36 13.49 -7.71 1.65
C ALA A 36 12.22 -7.71 0.79
N ARG A 37 12.21 -8.45 -0.31
CA ARG A 37 10.99 -8.78 -1.06
C ARG A 37 10.39 -10.07 -0.52
N ARG A 38 9.07 -10.10 -0.33
CA ARG A 38 8.36 -11.27 0.21
C ARG A 38 7.02 -11.47 -0.46
N SER A 39 6.66 -12.74 -0.63
CA SER A 39 5.31 -13.19 -0.93
C SER A 39 4.69 -13.77 0.34
N ILE A 40 3.53 -13.26 0.74
CA ILE A 40 2.84 -13.67 1.98
C ILE A 40 1.42 -14.13 1.66
N PHE A 41 0.96 -15.17 2.36
CA PHE A 41 -0.41 -15.66 2.33
C PHE A 41 -1.10 -15.29 3.65
N VAL A 42 -2.09 -14.40 3.59
CA VAL A 42 -2.64 -13.74 4.78
C VAL A 42 -4.15 -13.57 4.71
N MET A 43 -4.81 -13.53 5.86
CA MET A 43 -6.21 -13.18 5.97
C MET A 43 -6.37 -11.65 5.94
N LYS A 44 -7.14 -11.13 4.99
CA LYS A 44 -7.29 -9.68 4.75
C LYS A 44 -7.84 -8.94 5.99
N ALA A 45 -8.76 -9.58 6.72
CA ALA A 45 -9.37 -9.03 7.93
C ALA A 45 -8.37 -8.83 9.09
N GLY A 46 -7.23 -9.53 9.09
CA GLY A 46 -6.20 -9.39 10.12
C GLY A 46 -5.19 -8.28 9.87
N LEU A 47 -5.24 -7.62 8.71
CA LEU A 47 -4.27 -6.59 8.33
C LEU A 47 -4.61 -5.24 8.98
N ARG A 48 -3.57 -4.50 9.38
CA ARG A 48 -3.68 -3.13 9.89
C ARG A 48 -2.95 -2.19 8.94
N SER A 49 -3.58 -1.06 8.59
CA SER A 49 -2.93 -0.02 7.80
C SER A 49 -1.78 0.59 8.58
N ALA A 50 -0.58 0.57 7.99
CA ALA A 50 0.53 1.36 8.51
C ALA A 50 0.23 2.86 8.31
N PRO A 51 0.76 3.75 9.18
CA PRO A 51 0.70 5.18 8.94
C PRO A 51 1.23 5.50 7.54
N ALA A 52 0.55 6.40 6.82
CA ALA A 52 1.01 6.82 5.51
C ALA A 52 2.44 7.39 5.64
N PRO A 53 3.39 7.00 4.76
CA PRO A 53 4.69 7.66 4.75
C PRO A 53 4.46 9.16 4.53
N VAL A 54 5.11 9.99 5.34
CA VAL A 54 5.09 11.44 5.15
C VAL A 54 5.76 11.72 3.81
N VAL A 55 4.97 11.95 2.77
CA VAL A 55 5.49 12.35 1.46
C VAL A 55 5.93 13.80 1.59
N VAL A 56 7.18 14.01 2.00
CA VAL A 56 7.81 15.33 2.01
C VAL A 56 8.04 15.72 0.55
N GLY A 57 7.08 16.41 -0.05
CA GLY A 57 7.20 16.93 -1.42
C GLY A 57 6.04 16.68 -2.39
N GLN A 58 4.79 16.56 -1.94
CA GLN A 58 3.68 16.81 -2.87
C GLN A 58 3.43 18.33 -2.94
N PRO A 59 3.88 19.05 -3.99
CA PRO A 59 3.36 20.38 -4.24
C PRO A 59 1.86 20.24 -4.43
N GLY A 60 1.10 20.96 -3.60
CA GLY A 60 -0.35 20.87 -3.53
C GLY A 60 -0.96 20.81 -4.93
N ARG A 61 -1.80 19.81 -5.16
CA ARG A 61 -2.63 19.68 -6.34
C ARG A 61 -3.48 20.95 -6.46
N LYS A 62 -2.95 21.99 -7.14
CA LYS A 62 -3.70 23.20 -7.46
C LYS A 62 -4.86 22.74 -8.31
N ARG A 63 -6.06 22.75 -7.72
CA ARG A 63 -7.32 22.50 -8.44
C ARG A 63 -7.36 23.51 -9.59
N ALA A 64 -7.15 23.04 -10.82
CA ALA A 64 -7.38 23.88 -11.99
C ALA A 64 -8.86 24.27 -12.00
N PRO A 65 -9.21 25.56 -12.11
CA PRO A 65 -10.60 25.97 -12.18
C PRO A 65 -11.23 25.40 -13.44
N SER A 66 -12.37 24.73 -13.29
CA SER A 66 -13.21 24.28 -14.39
C SER A 66 -13.56 25.48 -15.26
N ARG A 67 -13.08 25.48 -16.51
CA ARG A 67 -13.45 26.49 -17.50
C ARG A 67 -14.95 26.31 -17.81
N ARG A 68 -15.77 27.17 -17.21
CA ARG A 68 -17.21 27.26 -17.47
C ARG A 68 -17.37 27.62 -18.96
N VAL A 69 -17.92 26.70 -19.74
CA VAL A 69 -18.35 26.94 -21.13
C VAL A 69 -19.65 27.74 -21.04
N THR A 70 -19.66 28.96 -21.57
CA THR A 70 -20.88 29.73 -21.83
C THR A 70 -21.32 29.53 -23.28
N ALA A 71 -22.65 29.62 -23.42
CA ALA A 71 -23.51 29.38 -24.57
C ALA A 71 -23.11 30.10 -25.87
#